data_AF-A0A9W6JB89-F1
#
_entry.id   AF-A0A9W6JB89-F1
#
_cell.length_a   1.000
_cell.length_b   1.000
_cell.length_c   1.000
_cell.angle_alpha   90.00
_cell.angle_beta   90.00
_cell.angle_gamma   90.00
#
_symmetry.space_group_name_H-M   'P 1'
#
loop_
_entity.id
_entity.type
_entity.pdbx_description
1 polymer ?
#
loop_
_entity_poly.entity_id
_entity_poly.type
_entity_poly.pdbx_seq_one_letter_code
_entity_poly.pdbx_strand_id
1 'polypeptide(L)'
;MGPQSHIETITIGPDDDIERRRQDIVDAVAAVNSGGGVVILTDMFGGTPSNLAISVMTAPDIEVVAGINLPMLVKLATVRGEVPMGEAVVQAQEAGRKYINIASRVLAGK
;
A
#
# COMPACT_ATOMS: atom_id res chain seq x y z
N MET A 1 2.58 15.37 8.23
CA MET A 1 3.40 14.73 7.19
C MET A 1 3.68 15.63 5.98
N GLY A 2 2.85 16.63 5.66
CA GLY A 2 3.12 17.49 4.48
C GLY A 2 3.06 16.71 3.16
N PRO A 3 3.35 17.34 2.01
CA PRO A 3 3.43 16.66 0.72
C PRO A 3 4.45 15.52 0.75
N GLN A 4 4.15 14.42 0.07
CA GLN A 4 5.03 13.26 -0.04
C GLN A 4 5.39 13.03 -1.51
N SER A 5 6.67 12.80 -1.81
CA SER A 5 7.15 12.42 -3.14
C SER A 5 7.06 10.90 -3.34
N HIS A 6 7.23 10.43 -4.58
CA HIS A 6 7.24 8.99 -4.92
C HIS A 6 5.97 8.27 -4.40
N ILE A 7 4.82 8.88 -4.66
CA ILE A 7 3.49 8.31 -4.40
C ILE A 7 2.65 8.57 -5.64
N GLU A 8 2.00 7.53 -6.14
CA GLU A 8 1.03 7.61 -7.21
C GLU A 8 -0.26 6.93 -6.76
N THR A 9 -1.38 7.34 -7.35
CA THR A 9 -2.70 6.78 -7.06
C THR A 9 -3.39 6.35 -8.34
N ILE A 10 -3.87 5.11 -8.35
CA ILE A 10 -4.62 4.54 -9.48
C ILE A 10 -6.00 4.18 -8.99
N THR A 11 -7.01 4.63 -9.71
CA THR A 11 -8.41 4.27 -9.45
C THR A 11 -8.87 3.29 -10.53
N ILE A 12 -9.50 2.20 -10.10
CA ILE A 12 -10.03 1.16 -10.97
C ILE A 12 -11.54 1.08 -10.73
N GLY A 13 -12.31 1.42 -11.76
CA GLY A 13 -13.76 1.31 -11.81
C GLY A 13 -14.24 0.00 -12.45
N PRO A 14 -15.55 -0.29 -12.37
CA PRO A 14 -16.14 -1.52 -12.90
C PRO A 14 -16.13 -1.59 -14.43
N ASP A 15 -16.16 -0.45 -15.13
CA ASP A 15 -16.20 -0.37 -16.58
C ASP A 15 -14.82 -0.12 -17.22
N ASP A 16 -13.76 -0.16 -16.41
CA ASP A 16 -12.40 0.09 -16.89
C ASP A 16 -11.84 -1.10 -17.67
N ASP A 17 -11.07 -0.80 -18.70
CA ASP A 17 -10.26 -1.79 -19.40
C ASP A 17 -9.15 -2.29 -18.48
N ILE A 18 -9.26 -3.56 -18.08
CA ILE A 18 -8.37 -4.23 -17.14
C ILE A 18 -6.92 -4.25 -17.64
N GLU A 19 -6.69 -4.41 -18.94
CA GLU A 19 -5.35 -4.49 -19.50
C GLU A 19 -4.70 -3.10 -19.52
N ARG A 20 -5.50 -2.07 -19.83
CA ARG A 20 -5.04 -0.69 -19.70
C ARG A 20 -4.70 -0.35 -18.24
N ARG A 21 -5.54 -0.75 -17.27
CA ARG A 21 -5.26 -0.52 -15.85
C ARG A 21 -4.04 -1.27 -15.36
N ARG A 22 -3.79 -2.47 -15.87
CA ARG A 22 -2.54 -3.20 -15.61
C ARG A 22 -1.34 -2.38 -16.07
N GLN A 23 -1.40 -1.78 -17.26
CA GLN A 23 -0.32 -0.93 -17.77
C GLN A 23 -0.16 0.35 -16.92
N ASP A 24 -1.26 1.01 -16.53
CA ASP A 24 -1.22 2.18 -15.64
C ASP A 24 -0.46 1.85 -14.34
N ILE A 25 -0.66 0.64 -13.76
CA ILE A 25 0.05 0.19 -12.57
C ILE A 25 1.54 0.00 -12.83
N VAL A 26 1.90 -0.64 -13.95
CA VAL A 26 3.32 -0.83 -14.33
C VAL A 26 4.03 0.52 -14.49
N ASP A 27 3.39 1.46 -15.16
CA ASP A 27 3.95 2.79 -15.40
C ASP A 27 4.11 3.58 -14.10
N ALA A 28 3.10 3.52 -13.21
CA ALA A 28 3.18 4.16 -11.90
C ALA A 28 4.27 3.54 -11.01
N VAL A 29 4.41 2.22 -11.01
CA VAL A 29 5.48 1.51 -10.29
C VAL A 29 6.85 2.01 -10.79
N ALA A 30 7.03 2.10 -12.11
CA ALA A 30 8.27 2.62 -12.68
C ALA A 30 8.53 4.09 -12.30
N ALA A 31 7.48 4.92 -12.27
CA ALA A 31 7.60 6.35 -11.94
C ALA A 31 7.97 6.61 -10.48
N VAL A 32 7.49 5.78 -9.54
CA VAL A 32 7.78 5.96 -8.10
C VAL A 32 9.02 5.21 -7.64
N ASN A 33 9.51 4.23 -8.40
CA ASN A 33 10.67 3.44 -8.00
C ASN A 33 11.96 4.29 -8.00
N SER A 34 12.51 4.51 -6.81
CA SER A 34 13.78 5.20 -6.61
C SER A 34 14.95 4.24 -6.33
N GLY A 35 14.80 2.94 -6.61
CA GLY A 35 15.81 1.89 -6.43
C GLY A 35 15.72 1.13 -5.10
N GLY A 36 14.79 1.48 -4.21
CA GLY A 36 14.57 0.82 -2.92
C GLY A 36 13.42 -0.20 -2.91
N GLY A 37 12.81 -0.45 -4.06
CA GLY A 37 11.58 -1.22 -4.22
C GLY A 37 10.31 -0.37 -4.09
N VAL A 38 9.17 -0.98 -4.43
CA VAL A 38 7.86 -0.33 -4.48
C VAL A 38 6.84 -1.14 -3.69
N VAL A 39 6.10 -0.45 -2.82
CA VAL A 39 4.97 -1.04 -2.09
C VAL A 39 3.67 -0.60 -2.76
N ILE A 40 2.93 -1.54 -3.30
CA ILE A 40 1.59 -1.33 -3.85
C ILE A 40 0.57 -1.54 -2.74
N LEU A 41 -0.29 -0.55 -2.55
CA LEU A 41 -1.27 -0.48 -1.47
C LEU A 41 -2.67 -0.61 -2.06
N THR A 42 -3.43 -1.63 -1.66
CA THR A 42 -4.80 -1.88 -2.14
C THR A 42 -5.83 -1.84 -1.00
N ASP A 43 -7.07 -1.59 -1.37
CA ASP A 43 -8.20 -1.48 -0.45
C ASP A 43 -8.56 -2.80 0.22
N MET A 44 -8.73 -3.88 -0.56
CA MET A 44 -9.17 -5.19 -0.08
C MET A 44 -8.51 -6.33 -0.85
N PHE A 45 -8.24 -7.43 -0.15
CA PHE A 45 -7.72 -8.64 -0.78
C PHE A 45 -8.82 -9.34 -1.57
N GLY A 46 -8.49 -9.84 -2.78
CA GLY A 46 -9.42 -10.58 -3.64
C GLY A 46 -10.33 -9.72 -4.53
N GLY A 47 -10.19 -8.39 -4.50
CA GLY A 47 -10.82 -7.50 -5.48
C GLY A 47 -10.00 -7.38 -6.77
N THR A 48 -10.62 -6.88 -7.84
CA THR A 48 -9.95 -6.57 -9.12
C THR A 48 -8.68 -5.71 -8.94
N PRO A 49 -8.68 -4.64 -8.12
CA PRO A 49 -7.46 -3.85 -7.89
C PRO A 49 -6.33 -4.68 -7.27
N SER A 50 -6.63 -5.52 -6.28
CA SER A 50 -5.64 -6.40 -5.64
C SER A 50 -5.11 -7.47 -6.57
N ASN A 51 -5.96 -8.08 -7.40
CA ASN A 51 -5.53 -9.11 -8.35
C ASN A 51 -4.61 -8.52 -9.44
N LEU A 52 -4.90 -7.30 -9.90
CA LEU A 52 -4.04 -6.58 -10.84
C LEU A 52 -2.72 -6.16 -10.20
N ALA A 53 -2.74 -5.67 -8.97
CA ALA A 53 -1.52 -5.39 -8.22
C ALA A 53 -0.64 -6.63 -8.04
N ILE A 54 -1.24 -7.79 -7.74
CA ILE A 54 -0.52 -9.06 -7.61
C ILE A 54 0.02 -9.52 -8.97
N SER A 55 -0.69 -9.30 -10.08
CA SER A 55 -0.22 -9.74 -11.40
C SER A 55 0.99 -8.95 -11.91
N VAL A 56 1.19 -7.72 -11.43
CA VAL A 56 2.38 -6.92 -11.73
C VAL A 56 3.56 -7.19 -10.78
N MET A 57 3.35 -7.97 -9.71
CA MET A 57 4.37 -8.41 -8.76
C MET A 57 5.27 -9.46 -9.42
N THR A 58 6.08 -9.01 -10.37
CA THR A 58 6.95 -9.85 -11.21
C THR A 58 8.41 -9.83 -10.75
N ALA A 59 8.74 -8.92 -9.84
CA ALA A 59 10.09 -8.67 -9.38
C ALA A 59 10.18 -8.69 -7.84
N PRO A 60 11.31 -9.11 -7.27
CA PRO A 60 11.48 -9.25 -5.81
C PRO A 60 11.46 -7.93 -5.04
N ASP A 61 11.49 -6.80 -5.76
CA ASP A 61 11.46 -5.44 -5.23
C ASP A 61 10.06 -4.81 -5.27
N ILE A 62 9.00 -5.58 -5.57
CA ILE A 62 7.60 -5.13 -5.49
C ILE A 62 6.88 -5.94 -4.42
N GLU A 63 6.21 -5.24 -3.50
CA GLU A 63 5.39 -5.87 -2.45
C GLU A 63 3.95 -5.34 -2.52
N VAL A 64 2.95 -6.21 -2.29
CA VAL A 64 1.53 -5.82 -2.35
C VAL A 64 0.89 -5.97 -0.98
N VAL A 65 0.30 -4.88 -0.47
CA VAL A 65 -0.39 -4.87 0.82
C VAL A 65 -1.85 -4.47 0.62
N ALA A 66 -2.76 -5.38 0.96
CA ALA A 66 -4.19 -5.13 0.95
C ALA A 66 -4.71 -4.67 2.33
N GLY A 67 -5.83 -3.95 2.35
CA GLY A 67 -6.47 -3.51 3.60
C GLY A 67 -5.91 -2.18 4.11
N ILE A 68 -5.55 -1.27 3.21
CA ILE A 68 -4.85 -0.04 3.59
C ILE A 68 -5.68 0.84 4.53
N ASN A 69 -5.00 1.49 5.46
CA ASN A 69 -5.62 2.47 6.35
C ASN A 69 -4.66 3.62 6.67
N LEU A 70 -5.16 4.66 7.32
CA LEU A 70 -4.38 5.84 7.65
C LEU A 70 -3.14 5.54 8.54
N PRO A 71 -3.24 4.74 9.62
CA PRO A 71 -2.07 4.34 10.40
C PRO A 71 -0.96 3.70 9.59
N MET A 72 -1.30 2.82 8.64
CA MET A 72 -0.33 2.21 7.73
C MET A 72 0.37 3.26 6.87
N LEU A 73 -0.38 4.17 6.25
CA LEU A 73 0.17 5.22 5.40
C LEU A 73 1.11 6.15 6.17
N VAL A 74 0.72 6.54 7.39
CA VAL A 74 1.57 7.35 8.27
C VAL A 74 2.85 6.60 8.63
N LYS A 75 2.75 5.32 8.97
CA LYS A 75 3.92 4.51 9.33
C LYS A 75 4.87 4.31 8.16
N LEU A 76 4.37 3.98 6.97
CA LEU A 76 5.16 3.85 5.74
C LEU A 76 5.89 5.15 5.39
N ALA A 77 5.19 6.29 5.47
CA ALA A 77 5.81 7.60 5.23
C ALA A 77 6.91 7.93 6.25
N THR A 78 6.76 7.47 7.50
CA THR A 78 7.73 7.74 8.58
C THR A 78 9.00 6.92 8.41
N VAL A 79 8.90 5.63 8.10
CA VAL A 79 10.06 4.71 8.05
C VAL A 79 10.70 4.61 6.66
N ARG A 80 10.14 5.31 5.67
CA ARG A 80 10.65 5.33 4.29
C ARG A 80 12.07 5.86 4.28
N GLY A 81 13.01 5.05 3.77
CA GLY A 81 14.43 5.39 3.72
C GLY A 81 15.19 5.19 5.04
N GLU A 82 14.51 4.81 6.12
CA GLU A 82 15.13 4.48 7.41
C GLU A 82 15.40 2.97 7.54
N VAL A 83 14.52 2.13 6.99
CA VAL A 83 14.60 0.66 7.07
C VAL A 83 14.39 0.01 5.69
N PRO A 84 14.84 -1.25 5.48
CA PRO A 84 14.56 -2.00 4.25
C PRO A 84 13.06 -2.16 3.98
N MET A 85 12.65 -2.24 2.71
CA MET A 85 11.24 -2.32 2.29
C MET A 85 10.45 -3.42 3.02
N GLY A 86 11.02 -4.63 3.12
CA GLY A 86 10.35 -5.75 3.80
C GLY A 86 10.05 -5.46 5.27
N GLU A 87 10.97 -4.77 5.96
CA GLU A 87 10.74 -4.35 7.35
C GLU A 87 9.71 -3.21 7.44
N ALA A 88 9.77 -2.25 6.52
CA ALA A 88 8.80 -1.15 6.46
C ALA A 88 7.37 -1.66 6.30
N VAL A 89 7.15 -2.67 5.45
CA VAL A 89 5.84 -3.29 5.21
C VAL A 89 5.32 -3.99 6.46
N VAL A 90 6.18 -4.75 7.17
CA VAL A 90 5.80 -5.41 8.44
C VAL A 90 5.42 -4.38 9.50
N GLN A 91 6.25 -3.36 9.72
CA GLN A 91 5.96 -2.32 10.70
C GLN A 91 4.68 -1.54 10.37
N ALA A 92 4.41 -1.30 9.08
CA ALA A 92 3.19 -0.66 8.62
C ALA A 92 1.97 -1.54 8.93
N GLN A 93 2.01 -2.83 8.60
CA GLN A 93 0.93 -3.77 8.90
C GLN A 93 0.62 -3.83 10.41
N GLU A 94 1.66 -3.89 11.25
CA GLU A 94 1.51 -3.87 12.71
C GLU A 94 0.83 -2.59 13.20
N ALA A 95 1.26 -1.42 12.70
CA ALA A 95 0.60 -0.16 12.99
C ALA A 95 -0.86 -0.17 12.52
N GLY A 96 -1.11 -0.64 11.29
CA GLY A 96 -2.44 -0.80 10.74
C GLY A 96 -3.38 -1.57 11.66
N ARG A 97 -2.92 -2.70 12.20
CA ARG A 97 -3.69 -3.54 13.13
C ARG A 97 -3.82 -2.91 14.53
N LYS A 98 -2.73 -2.38 15.07
CA LYS A 98 -2.68 -1.80 16.44
C LYS A 98 -3.66 -0.64 16.62
N TYR A 99 -3.88 0.16 15.57
CA TYR A 99 -4.74 1.33 15.63
C TYR A 99 -6.21 1.05 15.28
N ILE A 100 -6.56 -0.19 14.89
CA ILE A 100 -7.95 -0.61 14.74
C ILE A 100 -8.51 -0.90 16.13
N ASN A 101 -9.24 0.06 16.68
CA ASN A 101 -9.82 -0.03 18.02
C ASN A 101 -11.29 0.32 18.01
N ILE A 102 -12.05 -0.34 18.88
CA ILE A 102 -13.42 0.06 19.19
C ILE A 102 -13.34 1.03 20.37
N ALA A 103 -13.64 2.31 20.13
CA ALA A 103 -13.48 3.38 21.12
C ALA A 103 -14.17 3.06 22.47
N SER A 104 -15.36 2.46 22.43
CA SER A 104 -16.08 2.07 23.65
C SER A 104 -15.36 0.99 24.47
N ARG A 105 -14.54 0.13 23.84
CA ARG A 105 -13.71 -0.86 24.57
C ARG A 105 -12.50 -0.20 25.21
N VAL A 106 -11.80 0.67 24.47
CA VAL A 106 -10.62 1.41 24.96
C VAL A 106 -10.97 2.32 26.13
N LEU A 107 -12.09 3.05 26.03
CA LEU A 107 -12.54 3.98 27.07
C LEU A 107 -13.16 3.28 28.29
N ALA A 108 -13.64 2.04 28.14
CA ALA A 108 -14.20 1.26 29.23
C ALA A 108 -13.16 0.52 30.09
N GLY A 109 -11.86 0.69 29.82
CA GLY A 109 -10.79 0.12 30.64
C GLY A 109 -10.78 -1.42 30.69
N LYS A 110 -11.15 -2.07 29.58
CA LYS A 110 -10.97 -3.52 29.38
C LYS A 110 -10.09 -3.79 28.17
#